data_AF-A0A0M9B5Q8-F1
#
_entry.id   AF-A0A0M9B5Q8-F1
#
_cell.length_a   1.000
_cell.length_b   1.000
_cell.length_c   1.000
_cell.angle_alpha   90.00
_cell.angle_beta   90.00
_cell.angle_gamma   90.00
#
_symmetry.space_group_name_H-M   'P 1'
#
loop_
_entity.id
_entity.type
_entity.pdbx_description
1 polymer ?
#
loop_
_entity_poly.entity_id
_entity_poly.type
_entity_poly.pdbx_seq_one_letter_code
_entity_poly.pdbx_strand_id
1 'polypeptide(L)' 'MHIFERHITALRSQALEVLTANQARAADQSLSLADRQVATFDAEEARAVLGILDSVKPNLRPNDARRIAARIRALLEWEG' A
#
# COMPACT_ATOMS: atom_id res chain seq x y z
N MET A 1 7.17 23.17 5.28
CA MET A 1 6.31 21.97 5.44
C MET A 1 5.82 21.55 4.06
N HIS A 2 6.76 21.15 3.19
CA HIS A 2 6.45 20.80 1.79
C HIS A 2 7.13 19.50 1.36
N ILE A 3 8.28 19.17 1.96
CA ILE A 3 9.05 17.97 1.61
C ILE A 3 8.32 16.71 2.09
N PHE A 4 7.79 16.72 3.33
CA PHE A 4 7.03 15.60 3.87
C PHE A 4 5.79 15.30 3.01
N GLU A 5 4.97 16.30 2.73
CA GLU A 5 3.77 16.14 1.90
C GLU A 5 4.12 15.69 0.48
N ARG A 6 5.21 16.21 -0.11
CA ARG A 6 5.71 15.75 -1.41
C ARG A 6 6.10 14.28 -1.39
N HIS A 7 6.81 13.83 -0.35
CA HIS A 7 7.20 12.43 -0.22
C HIS A 7 5.98 11.52 -0.03
N ILE A 8 5.02 11.90 0.83
CA ILE A 8 3.78 11.12 1.00
C ILE A 8 2.99 11.07 -0.29
N THR A 9 2.90 12.18 -1.03
CA THR A 9 2.23 12.22 -2.34
C THR A 9 2.92 11.32 -3.35
N ALA A 10 4.25 11.37 -3.44
CA ALA A 10 5.03 10.52 -4.35
C ALA A 10 4.85 9.03 -4.04
N LEU A 11 4.94 8.64 -2.77
CA LEU A 11 4.71 7.25 -2.34
C LEU A 11 3.28 6.80 -2.64
N ARG A 12 2.30 7.68 -2.46
CA ARG A 12 0.89 7.39 -2.77
C ARG A 12 0.70 7.17 -4.27
N SER A 13 1.31 7.99 -5.12
CA SER A 13 1.27 7.78 -6.58
C SER A 13 1.89 6.45 -6.98
N GLN A 14 3.05 6.10 -6.42
CA GLN A 14 3.71 4.81 -6.68
C GLN A 14 2.85 3.63 -6.24
N ALA A 15 2.27 3.69 -5.03
CA ALA A 15 1.40 2.62 -4.54
C ALA A 15 0.11 2.49 -5.37
N LEU A 16 -0.41 3.60 -5.91
CA LEU A 16 -1.56 3.58 -6.81
C LEU A 16 -1.24 2.98 -8.18
N GLU A 17 -0.05 3.26 -8.73
CA GLU A 17 0.44 2.64 -9.96
C GLU A 17 0.56 1.13 -9.80
N VAL A 18 1.18 0.67 -8.69
CA VAL A 18 1.31 -0.75 -8.36
C VAL A 18 -0.07 -1.41 -8.21
N LEU A 19 -0.99 -0.77 -7.46
CA LEU A 19 -2.36 -1.27 -7.30
C LEU A 19 -3.05 -1.43 -8.66
N THR A 20 -2.99 -0.41 -9.50
CA THR A 20 -3.69 -0.41 -10.81
C THR A 20 -3.11 -1.47 -11.73
N ALA A 21 -1.78 -1.59 -11.80
CA ALA A 21 -1.10 -2.59 -12.62
C ALA A 21 -1.46 -4.01 -12.18
N ASN A 22 -1.48 -4.27 -10.87
CA ASN A 22 -1.82 -5.58 -10.34
C ASN A 22 -3.31 -5.91 -10.45
N GLN A 23 -4.21 -4.92 -10.34
CA GLN A 23 -5.64 -5.12 -10.65
C GLN A 23 -5.87 -5.50 -12.11
N ALA A 24 -5.19 -4.83 -13.04
CA ALA A 24 -5.26 -5.18 -14.46
C ALA A 24 -4.73 -6.60 -14.70
N ARG A 25 -3.59 -6.94 -14.10
CA ARG A 25 -2.97 -8.28 -14.19
C ARG A 25 -3.86 -9.37 -13.58
N ALA A 26 -4.49 -9.13 -12.43
CA ALA A 26 -5.42 -10.06 -11.80
C ALA A 26 -6.66 -10.34 -12.67
N ALA A 27 -7.08 -9.36 -13.48
CA ALA A 27 -8.20 -9.50 -14.42
C ALA A 27 -7.81 -10.09 -15.79
N ASP A 28 -6.52 -10.21 -16.09
CA ASP A 28 -6.03 -10.67 -17.39
C ASP A 28 -6.19 -12.20 -17.55
N GLN A 29 -7.21 -12.60 -18.32
CA GLN A 29 -7.53 -14.01 -18.58
C GLN A 29 -6.46 -14.76 -19.36
N SER A 30 -5.51 -14.07 -20.00
CA SER A 30 -4.38 -14.71 -20.69
C SER A 30 -3.35 -15.28 -19.71
N LEU A 31 -3.36 -14.84 -18.45
CA LEU A 31 -2.45 -15.30 -17.41
C LEU A 31 -2.93 -16.56 -16.71
N SER A 32 -1.96 -17.32 -16.19
CA SER A 32 -2.24 -18.48 -15.36
C SER A 32 -3.03 -18.09 -14.11
N LEU A 33 -3.75 -19.05 -13.52
CA LEU A 33 -4.46 -18.83 -12.27
C LEU A 33 -3.51 -18.41 -11.14
N ALA A 34 -2.31 -19.00 -11.09
CA ALA A 34 -1.29 -18.67 -10.10
C ALA A 34 -0.80 -17.22 -10.26
N ASP A 35 -0.51 -16.79 -11.49
CA ASP A 35 -0.08 -15.41 -11.75
C ASP A 35 -1.15 -14.38 -11.39
N ARG A 36 -2.43 -14.69 -11.64
CA ARG A 36 -3.54 -13.83 -11.26
C ARG A 36 -3.76 -13.79 -9.75
N GLN A 37 -3.52 -14.89 -9.05
CA GLN A 37 -3.58 -14.94 -7.59
C GLN A 37 -2.47 -14.10 -6.95
N VAL A 38 -1.24 -14.20 -7.46
CA VAL A 38 -0.12 -13.33 -7.04
C VAL A 38 -0.48 -11.87 -7.28
N ALA A 39 -0.96 -11.52 -8.47
CA ALA A 39 -1.38 -10.15 -8.77
C ALA A 39 -2.54 -9.67 -7.85
N THR A 40 -3.43 -10.56 -7.44
CA THR A 40 -4.50 -10.21 -6.48
C THR A 40 -3.91 -9.90 -5.10
N PHE A 41 -2.96 -10.72 -4.63
CA PHE A 41 -2.25 -10.49 -3.37
C PHE A 41 -1.48 -9.17 -3.39
N ASP A 42 -0.68 -8.94 -4.43
CA ASP A 42 0.10 -7.69 -4.59
C ASP A 42 -0.81 -6.46 -4.65
N ALA A 43 -2.00 -6.58 -5.25
CA ALA A 43 -3.01 -5.52 -5.26
C ALA A 43 -3.58 -5.26 -3.85
N GLU A 44 -3.83 -6.29 -3.05
CA GLU A 44 -4.30 -6.12 -1.67
C GLU A 44 -3.24 -5.45 -0.79
N GLU A 45 -1.98 -5.83 -0.96
CA GLU A 45 -0.84 -5.23 -0.26
C GLU A 45 -0.70 -3.74 -0.61
N ALA A 46 -0.70 -3.40 -1.90
CA ALA A 46 -0.66 -2.01 -2.35
C ALA A 46 -1.84 -1.19 -1.80
N ARG A 47 -3.03 -1.79 -1.69
CA ARG A 47 -4.19 -1.15 -1.05
C ARG A 47 -3.98 -0.91 0.45
N ALA A 48 -3.37 -1.85 1.16
CA ALA A 48 -3.05 -1.70 2.57
C ALA A 48 -2.03 -0.57 2.80
N VAL A 49 -0.99 -0.51 1.95
CA VAL A 49 0.01 0.57 1.95
C VAL A 49 -0.63 1.93 1.70
N LEU A 50 -1.52 2.07 0.70
CA LEU A 50 -2.26 3.30 0.45
C LEU A 50 -3.05 3.75 1.69
N GLY A 51 -3.75 2.82 2.35
CA GLY A 51 -4.49 3.13 3.58
C GLY A 51 -3.60 3.57 4.74
N ILE A 52 -2.34 3.13 4.80
CA ILE A 52 -1.34 3.61 5.77
C ILE A 52 -0.91 5.02 5.41
N LEU A 53 -0.53 5.26 4.15
CA LEU A 53 -0.08 6.57 3.67
C LEU A 53 -1.16 7.65 3.84
N ASP A 54 -2.42 7.34 3.56
CA ASP A 54 -3.55 8.26 3.76
C ASP A 54 -3.76 8.65 5.25
N SER A 55 -3.26 7.82 6.17
CA SER A 55 -3.32 8.07 7.61
C SER A 55 -2.13 8.89 8.15
N VAL A 56 -1.05 9.01 7.36
CA VAL A 56 0.19 9.68 7.77
C VAL A 56 0.06 11.19 7.54
N LYS A 57 0.26 11.97 8.61
CA LYS A 57 0.11 13.43 8.60
C LYS A 57 1.33 14.11 9.21
N PRO A 58 1.59 15.40 8.88
CA PRO A 58 2.53 16.19 9.64
C PRO A 58 2.10 16.26 11.11
N ASN A 59 3.05 16.20 12.04
CA ASN A 59 2.82 16.36 13.48
C ASN A 59 1.80 15.36 14.08
N LEU A 60 1.94 14.07 13.75
CA LEU A 60 1.13 13.00 14.34
C LEU A 60 1.24 12.98 15.87
N ARG A 61 0.10 12.83 16.54
CA ARG A 61 0.08 12.58 17.99
C ARG A 61 0.68 11.20 18.29
N PRO A 62 1.31 11.00 19.47
CA PRO A 62 1.94 9.73 19.82
C PRO A 62 1.01 8.50 19.70
N ASN A 63 -0.30 8.67 19.97
CA ASN A 63 -1.27 7.58 19.84
C ASN A 63 -1.57 7.23 18.38
N ASP A 64 -1.69 8.23 17.50
CA ASP A 64 -1.90 8.00 16.07
C ASP A 64 -0.67 7.37 15.42
N ALA A 65 0.53 7.82 15.82
CA ALA A 65 1.79 7.23 15.39
C ALA A 65 1.89 5.74 15.80
N ARG A 66 1.51 5.40 17.05
CA ARG A 66 1.46 4.01 17.52
C ARG A 66 0.50 3.14 16.71
N ARG A 67 -0.69 3.67 16.39
CA ARG A 67 -1.67 2.95 15.56
C ARG A 67 -1.15 2.71 14.15
N ILE A 68 -0.49 3.69 13.54
CA ILE A 68 0.12 3.55 12.22
C ILE A 68 1.25 2.52 12.27
N ALA A 69 2.13 2.58 13.27
CA ALA A 69 3.22 1.62 13.45
C ALA A 69 2.70 0.18 13.63
N ALA A 70 1.60 -0.01 14.36
CA ALA A 70 0.95 -1.31 14.51
C ALA A 70 0.41 -1.84 13.16
N ARG A 71 -0.17 -0.98 12.32
CA ARG A 71 -0.62 -1.35 10.97
C ARG A 71 0.53 -1.73 10.05
N ILE A 72 1.65 -0.99 10.12
CA ILE A 72 2.87 -1.32 9.36
C ILE A 72 3.41 -2.68 9.81
N ARG A 73 3.49 -2.92 11.12
CA ARG A 73 3.93 -4.21 11.66
C ARG A 73 3.04 -5.35 11.19
N ALA A 74 1.72 -5.20 11.28
CA ALA A 74 0.78 -6.22 10.83
C ALA A 74 0.92 -6.52 9.33
N LEU A 75 1.27 -5.52 8.51
CA LEU A 75 1.56 -5.72 7.09
C LEU A 75 2.84 -6.53 6.89
N LEU A 76 3.94 -6.16 7.56
CA LEU A 76 5.24 -6.85 7.45
C LEU A 76 5.21 -8.28 8.02
N GLU A 77 4.40 -8.52 9.04
CA GLU A 77 4.20 -9.85 9.61
C GLU A 77 3.32 -10.75 8.71
N TRP A 78 2.57 -10.16 7.77
CA TRP A 78 1.79 -10.91 6.78
C TRP A 78 2.65 -11.42 5.62
N GLU A 79 3.82 -10.81 5.39
CA GLU A 79 4.81 -11.28 4.40
C GLU A 79 5.70 -12.44 4.90
N GLY A 80 5.59 -12.83 6.19
CA GLY A 80 6.48 -13.79 6.87
C GLY A 80 5.97 -15.24 6.93
#